data_AF-A0A7W0YX04-F1
#
_entry.id   AF-A0A7W0YX04-F1
#
_cell.length_a   1.000
_cell.length_b   1.000
_cell.length_c   1.000
_cell.angle_alpha   90.00
_cell.angle_beta   90.00
_cell.angle_gamma   90.00
#
_symmetry.space_group_name_H-M   'P 1'
#
loop_
_entity.id
_entity.type
_entity.pdbx_description
1 polymer ?
#
loop_
_entity_poly.entity_id
_entity_poly.type
_entity_poly.pdbx_seq_one_letter_code
_entity_poly.pdbx_strand_id
1 'polypeptide(L)'
;MRDNRYLLTLAISGALAFGVVACGDDEEPTASGSGSTEETSSEGGGELSGKIAIDGSSTVAPFAEAAAELFQEENSGVQITVGTSGTGGGF
;
A
#
# COMPACT_ATOMS: atom_id res chain seq x y z
N MET A 1 17.39 17.74 39.03
CA MET A 1 16.71 16.46 38.70
C MET A 1 16.15 16.48 37.27
N ARG A 2 16.93 17.00 36.33
CA ARG A 2 17.13 16.45 34.99
C ARG A 2 18.63 16.14 35.08
N ASP A 3 19.10 14.91 35.04
CA ASP A 3 19.42 14.19 33.81
C ASP A 3 19.79 12.75 34.25
N ASN A 4 18.99 11.76 33.86
CA ASN A 4 19.33 10.32 33.93
C ASN A 4 18.43 9.47 33.02
N ARG A 5 17.32 10.07 32.53
CA ARG A 5 16.42 9.43 31.54
C ARG A 5 16.97 9.53 30.11
N TYR A 6 17.72 10.61 29.83
CA TYR A 6 18.40 10.80 28.54
C TYR A 6 19.60 9.84 28.34
N LEU A 7 20.22 9.38 29.43
CA LEU A 7 21.25 8.33 29.37
C LEU A 7 20.67 6.97 28.98
N LEU A 8 19.40 6.69 29.35
CA LEU A 8 18.71 5.45 28.97
C LEU A 8 18.23 5.47 27.51
N THR A 9 17.86 6.65 26.98
CA THR A 9 17.38 6.80 25.59
C THR A 9 18.49 6.88 24.56
N LEU A 10 19.68 7.38 24.92
CA LEU A 10 20.82 7.48 23.99
C LEU A 10 21.45 6.10 23.71
N ALA A 11 21.36 5.15 24.64
CA ALA A 11 21.84 3.77 24.45
C ALA A 11 21.00 2.95 23.45
N ILE A 12 19.72 3.29 23.25
CA ILE A 12 18.82 2.59 22.31
C ILE A 12 19.01 3.11 20.87
N SER A 13 19.48 4.35 20.70
CA SER A 13 19.70 4.98 19.39
C SER A 13 21.02 4.58 18.70
N GLY A 14 21.83 3.71 19.30
CA GLY A 14 23.12 3.27 18.75
C GLY A 14 23.11 1.89 18.07
N ALA A 15 22.02 1.12 18.17
CA ALA A 15 22.00 -0.28 17.75
C ALA A 15 21.42 -0.55 16.35
N LEU A 16 20.88 0.46 15.65
CA LEU A 16 20.29 0.30 14.32
C LEU A 16 21.15 0.92 13.19
N ALA A 17 22.48 0.93 13.37
CA ALA A 17 23.44 1.38 12.36
C ALA A 17 24.36 0.26 11.82
N PHE A 18 23.97 -1.01 11.99
CA PHE A 18 24.67 -2.16 11.41
C PHE A 18 23.66 -3.17 10.88
N GLY A 19 23.34 -3.09 9.59
CA GLY A 19 22.55 -4.16 8.97
C GLY A 19 22.01 -3.85 7.59
N VAL A 20 22.88 -3.60 6.61
CA VAL A 20 22.74 -4.06 5.21
C VAL A 20 24.10 -3.95 4.49
N VAL A 21 25.15 -4.57 5.01
CA VAL A 21 26.34 -4.82 4.20
C VAL A 21 26.16 -6.15 3.48
N ALA A 22 26.07 -6.05 2.16
CA ALA A 22 26.41 -7.02 1.14
C ALA A 22 26.78 -8.44 1.60
N CYS A 23 25.94 -9.41 1.25
CA CYS A 23 26.38 -10.72 0.79
C CYS A 23 25.39 -11.22 -0.25
N GLY A 24 25.86 -11.43 -1.49
CA GLY A 24 25.05 -11.97 -2.59
C GLY A 24 25.58 -11.61 -3.97
N ASP A 25 26.84 -11.95 -4.24
CA ASP A 25 27.35 -12.11 -5.61
C ASP A 25 27.53 -13.63 -5.80
N ASP A 26 26.55 -14.24 -6.47
CA ASP A 26 26.68 -15.30 -7.49
C ASP A 26 25.29 -15.94 -7.75
N GLU A 27 24.86 -15.85 -9.01
CA GLU A 27 23.68 -16.46 -9.70
C GLU A 27 22.26 -15.82 -9.62
N GLU A 28 21.81 -15.37 -10.80
CA GLU A 28 20.47 -14.91 -11.24
C GLU A 28 19.33 -15.92 -10.97
N PRO A 29 18.01 -15.61 -11.11
CA PRO A 29 17.32 -14.34 -11.40
C PRO A 29 16.13 -14.05 -10.44
N THR A 30 15.97 -12.85 -9.87
CA THR A 30 14.63 -12.39 -9.44
C THR A 30 14.47 -10.90 -9.65
N ALA A 31 13.46 -10.55 -10.44
CA ALA A 31 13.12 -9.19 -10.76
C ALA A 31 12.83 -8.39 -9.50
N SER A 32 13.47 -7.23 -9.43
CA SER A 32 13.23 -6.14 -8.51
C SER A 32 11.74 -5.90 -8.28
N GLY A 33 11.30 -6.15 -7.06
CA GLY A 33 10.03 -5.70 -6.51
C GLY A 33 10.30 -4.98 -5.21
N SER A 34 10.93 -3.81 -5.29
CA SER A 34 11.01 -2.89 -4.15
C SER A 34 9.62 -2.32 -3.90
N GLY A 35 8.79 -3.10 -3.21
CA GLY A 35 7.55 -2.64 -2.62
C GLY A 35 7.91 -1.73 -1.46
N SER A 36 8.09 -0.45 -1.73
CA SER A 36 8.05 0.58 -0.71
C SER A 36 6.66 0.52 -0.08
N THR A 37 6.56 -0.19 1.04
CA THR A 37 5.45 0.01 1.98
C THR A 37 5.65 1.38 2.60
N GLU A 38 5.20 2.40 1.88
CA GLU A 38 4.90 3.69 2.48
C GLU A 38 3.59 3.52 3.26
N GLU A 39 3.72 3.21 4.54
CA GLU A 39 2.71 3.50 5.55
C GLU A 39 2.52 5.03 5.60
N THR A 40 1.82 5.56 4.60
CA THR A 40 1.26 6.91 4.65
C THR A 40 0.00 6.82 5.47
N SER A 41 0.17 6.91 6.79
CA SER A 41 -0.88 7.36 7.70
C SER A 41 -1.21 8.81 7.36
N SER A 42 -2.02 9.02 6.32
CA SER A 42 -2.63 10.31 6.04
C SER A 42 -4.00 10.33 6.68
N GLU A 43 -4.07 10.82 7.92
CA GLU A 43 -5.24 11.52 8.42
C GLU A 43 -5.36 12.82 7.60
N GLY A 44 -5.96 12.73 6.42
CA GLY A 44 -6.08 13.83 5.46
C GLY A 44 -7.50 13.95 4.96
N GLY A 45 -8.26 14.90 5.52
CA GLY A 45 -9.58 15.31 5.04
C GLY A 45 -9.52 16.05 3.71
N GLY A 46 -8.94 15.42 2.68
CA GLY A 46 -8.97 15.86 1.30
C GLY A 46 -9.96 15.02 0.49
N GLU A 47 -10.59 15.63 -0.51
CA GLU A 47 -11.53 14.95 -1.40
C GLU A 47 -10.81 13.83 -2.16
N LEU A 48 -11.35 12.61 -2.12
CA LEU A 48 -10.76 11.47 -2.78
C LEU A 48 -10.76 11.66 -4.31
N SER A 49 -9.65 11.31 -4.95
CA SER A 49 -9.54 11.35 -6.41
C SER A 49 -8.62 10.25 -6.94
N GLY A 50 -8.88 9.81 -8.17
CA GLY A 50 -8.07 8.78 -8.82
C GLY A 50 -8.88 7.81 -9.68
N LYS A 51 -8.23 6.72 -10.08
CA LYS A 51 -8.84 5.66 -10.88
C LYS A 51 -8.73 4.33 -10.14
N ILE A 52 -9.84 3.60 -10.07
CA ILE A 52 -9.90 2.26 -9.49
C ILE A 52 -10.35 1.31 -10.59
N ALA A 53 -9.55 0.28 -10.86
CA ALA A 53 -9.93 -0.80 -11.76
C ALA A 53 -10.30 -2.03 -10.93
N ILE A 54 -11.49 -2.57 -11.17
CA ILE A 54 -12.00 -3.78 -10.53
C ILE A 54 -12.09 -4.85 -11.62
N ASP A 55 -11.47 -6.00 -11.40
CA ASP A 55 -11.60 -7.15 -12.28
C ASP A 55 -11.87 -8.41 -11.45
N GLY A 56 -12.84 -9.23 -11.84
CA GLY A 56 -13.16 -10.45 -11.12
C GLY A 56 -14.14 -11.39 -11.82
N SER A 57 -14.79 -12.24 -11.03
CA SER A 57 -15.79 -13.20 -11.52
C SER A 57 -17.05 -12.48 -12.04
N SER A 58 -17.62 -12.97 -13.13
CA SER A 58 -18.92 -12.50 -13.64
C SER A 58 -20.06 -12.65 -12.62
N THR A 59 -19.91 -13.56 -11.65
CA THR A 59 -20.89 -13.76 -10.57
C THR A 59 -20.98 -12.60 -9.59
N VAL A 60 -19.92 -11.79 -9.48
CA VAL A 60 -19.87 -10.64 -8.55
C VAL A 60 -19.96 -9.29 -9.26
N ALA A 61 -19.88 -9.28 -10.59
CA ALA A 61 -19.92 -8.06 -11.40
C ALA A 61 -21.12 -7.15 -11.09
N PRO A 62 -22.37 -7.66 -10.94
CA PRO A 62 -23.51 -6.78 -10.65
C PRO A 62 -23.39 -6.07 -9.29
N PHE A 63 -22.74 -6.70 -8.31
CA PHE A 63 -22.51 -6.11 -7.00
C PHE A 63 -21.37 -5.08 -7.04
N ALA A 64 -20.32 -5.36 -7.81
CA ALA A 64 -19.19 -4.45 -7.99
C ALA A 64 -19.61 -3.18 -8.75
N GLU A 65 -20.48 -3.29 -9.75
CA GLU A 65 -21.05 -2.15 -10.47
C GLU A 65 -21.87 -1.25 -9.55
N ALA A 66 -22.76 -1.83 -8.72
CA ALA A 66 -23.55 -1.07 -7.76
C ALA A 66 -22.66 -0.36 -6.72
N ALA A 67 -21.64 -1.05 -6.20
CA ALA A 67 -20.69 -0.44 -5.27
C ALA A 67 -19.89 0.69 -5.94
N ALA A 68 -19.48 0.51 -7.20
CA ALA A 68 -18.76 1.51 -7.96
C ALA A 68 -19.60 2.77 -8.20
N GLU A 69 -20.90 2.63 -8.50
CA GLU A 69 -21.82 3.76 -8.67
C GLU A 69 -21.96 4.54 -7.36
N LEU A 70 -22.31 3.86 -6.27
CA LEU A 70 -22.49 4.47 -4.95
C LEU A 70 -21.23 5.19 -4.46
N PHE A 71 -20.06 4.57 -4.65
CA PHE A 71 -18.81 5.16 -4.22
C PHE A 71 -18.45 6.40 -5.05
N GLN A 72 -18.71 6.40 -6.36
CA GLN A 72 -18.47 7.55 -7.22
C GLN A 72 -19.45 8.69 -6.96
N GLU A 73 -20.69 8.38 -6.55
CA GLU A 73 -21.65 9.39 -6.10
C GLU A 73 -21.13 10.15 -4.88
N GLU A 74 -20.58 9.43 -3.89
CA GLU A 74 -19.98 10.03 -2.70
C GLU A 74 -18.62 10.68 -2.98
N ASN A 75 -17.92 10.26 -4.03
CA ASN A 75 -16.55 10.66 -4.35
C ASN A 75 -16.40 11.01 -5.84
N SER A 76 -16.88 12.20 -6.23
CA SER A 76 -16.89 12.63 -7.64
C SER A 76 -15.50 12.74 -8.29
N GLY A 77 -14.43 12.80 -7.48
CA GLY A 77 -13.04 12.81 -7.98
C GLY A 77 -12.53 11.42 -8.38
N VAL A 78 -13.25 10.36 -8.05
CA VAL A 78 -12.86 8.98 -8.30
C VAL A 78 -13.56 8.45 -9.55
N GLN A 79 -12.82 7.74 -10.39
CA GLN A 79 -13.37 7.00 -11.54
C GLN A 79 -13.17 5.51 -11.32
N ILE A 80 -14.24 4.73 -11.39
CA ILE A 80 -14.18 3.27 -11.18
C ILE A 80 -14.58 2.56 -12.48
N THR A 81 -13.77 1.57 -12.88
CA THR A 81 -14.07 0.68 -14.01
C THR A 81 -14.20 -0.75 -13.53
N VAL A 82 -15.26 -1.47 -13.95
CA VAL A 82 -15.50 -2.87 -13.58
C VAL A 82 -15.36 -3.76 -14.82
N GLY A 83 -14.54 -4.80 -14.71
CA GLY A 83 -14.29 -5.82 -15.71
C GLY A 83 -14.57 -7.24 -15.18
N THR A 84 -14.73 -8.19 -16.10
CA THR A 84 -15.00 -9.59 -15.77
C THR A 84 -14.05 -10.54 -16.51
N SER A 85 -12.82 -10.65 -16.04
CA SER A 85 -11.81 -11.58 -16.57
C SER A 85 -11.84 -12.95 -15.89
N GLY A 86 -12.66 -13.13 -14.84
CA GLY A 86 -12.76 -14.37 -14.06
C GLY A 86 -11.97 -14.31 -12.76
N THR A 87 -12.03 -15.37 -11.94
CA THR A 87 -11.44 -15.38 -10.57
C THR A 87 -9.91 -15.27 -10.53
N GLY A 88 -9.23 -15.31 -11.68
CA GLY A 88 -7.77 -15.22 -11.78
C GLY A 88 -7.23 -13.90 -12.34
N GLY A 89 -8.09 -12.96 -12.73
CA GLY A 89 -7.68 -11.72 -13.41
C GLY A 89 -7.63 -10.46 -12.53
N GLY A 90 -7.92 -10.56 -11.24
CA GLY A 90 -8.16 -9.42 -10.35
C GLY A 90 -6.94 -8.81 -9.65
N PHE A 91 -5.71 -9.11 -10.09
CA PHE A 91 -4.46 -8.69 -9.43
C PHE A 91 -3.54 -7.92 -10.37
#